data_AF-A0AAX1TZ59-F1
#
_entry.id   AF-A0AAX1TZ59-F1
#
_cell.length_a   1.000
_cell.length_b   1.000
_cell.length_c   1.000
_cell.angle_alpha   90.00
_cell.angle_beta   90.00
_cell.angle_gamma   90.00
#
_symmetry.space_group_name_H-M   'P 1'
#
loop_
_entity.id
_entity.type
_entity.pdbx_description
1 polymer ?
#
loop_
_entity_poly.entity_id
_entity_poly.type
_entity_poly.pdbx_seq_one_letter_code
_entity_poly.pdbx_strand_id
1 'polypeptide(L)' 'MIAFDQTKPLLKDGKDILYQGQTGIGPFNKNNDPSSANIGVYTFDKDNKPVFDHTQSGDVPTD' A
#
# COMPACT_ATOMS: atom_id res chain seq x y z
N MET A 1 -10.44 12.71 2.47
CA MET A 1 -10.79 12.08 1.18
C MET A 1 -10.86 13.19 0.14
N ILE A 2 -9.95 13.23 -0.84
CA ILE A 2 -10.01 14.18 -1.96
C ILE A 2 -10.84 13.54 -3.07
N ALA A 3 -11.76 14.28 -3.68
CA ALA A 3 -12.61 13.77 -4.74
C ALA A 3 -11.88 13.72 -6.10
N PHE A 4 -12.28 12.82 -7.00
CA PHE A 4 -11.62 12.57 -8.30
C PHE A 4 -11.55 13.82 -9.21
N ASP A 5 -12.60 14.65 -9.18
CA ASP A 5 -12.67 15.91 -9.90
C ASP A 5 -11.64 16.94 -9.41
N GLN A 6 -11.25 16.88 -8.14
CA GLN A 6 -10.24 17.76 -7.55
C GLN A 6 -8.80 17.32 -7.86
N THR A 7 -8.56 16.04 -8.18
CA THR A 7 -7.22 15.52 -8.53
C THR A 7 -6.91 15.60 -10.02
N LYS A 8 -7.93 15.67 -10.87
CA LYS A 8 -7.82 15.75 -12.33
C LYS A 8 -6.97 16.93 -12.85
N PRO A 9 -7.01 18.14 -12.25
CA PRO A 9 -6.12 19.24 -12.62
C PRO A 9 -4.66 19.00 -12.21
N LEU A 10 -4.42 18.36 -11.05
CA LEU A 10 -3.09 18.09 -10.53
C LEU A 10 -2.28 17.16 -11.45
N LEU A 11 -2.97 16.18 -12.07
CA LEU A 11 -2.38 15.32 -13.11
C LEU A 11 -1.91 16.10 -14.34
N LYS A 12 -2.64 17.17 -14.73
CA LYS A 12 -2.29 18.00 -15.89
C LYS A 12 -1.12 18.94 -15.60
N ASP A 13 -1.00 19.38 -14.36
CA ASP A 13 0.06 20.27 -13.90
C ASP A 13 1.40 19.55 -13.67
N GLY A 14 1.48 18.24 -13.93
CA GLY A 14 2.69 17.44 -13.74
C GLY A 14 3.13 17.32 -12.28
N LYS A 15 2.19 17.50 -11.34
CA LYS A 15 2.46 17.41 -9.90
C LYS A 15 2.36 15.97 -9.42
N ASP A 16 3.21 15.61 -8.48
CA ASP A 16 3.13 14.31 -7.81
C ASP A 16 1.87 14.23 -6.95
N ILE A 17 1.05 13.21 -7.22
CA ILE A 17 -0.12 12.90 -6.41
C ILE A 17 0.27 11.77 -5.45
N LEU A 18 0.58 12.14 -4.21
CA LEU A 18 0.95 11.19 -3.17
C LEU A 18 -0.30 10.59 -2.54
N TYR A 19 -0.54 9.30 -2.79
CA TYR A 19 -1.53 8.53 -2.05
C TYR A 19 -0.94 8.08 -0.70
N GLN A 20 -1.51 8.59 0.40
CA GLN A 20 -1.20 8.05 1.72
C GLN A 20 -2.10 6.85 1.99
N GLY A 21 -1.55 5.65 1.79
CA GLY A 21 -2.21 4.42 2.20
C GLY A 21 -2.35 4.35 3.72
N GLN A 22 -3.41 3.69 4.21
CA GLN A 22 -3.54 3.33 5.63
C GLN A 22 -2.57 2.19 6.03
N THR A 23 -1.85 1.61 5.07
CA THR A 23 -1.03 0.40 5.25
C THR A 23 0.46 0.77 5.40
N GLY A 24 1.23 -0.09 6.06
CA GLY A 24 2.68 0.07 6.23
C GLY A 24 3.45 -0.26 4.95
N ILE A 25 3.27 0.53 3.90
CA ILE A 25 4.02 0.45 2.64
C ILE A 25 5.18 1.45 2.60
N GLY A 26 6.26 1.06 1.93
CA GLY A 26 7.37 1.94 1.59
C GLY A 26 7.04 2.92 0.46
N PRO A 27 7.95 3.86 0.14
CA PRO A 27 7.77 4.82 -0.95
C PRO A 27 7.55 4.15 -2.31
N PHE A 28 6.79 4.79 -3.19
CA PHE A 28 6.58 4.27 -4.55
C PHE A 28 7.85 4.35 -5.41
N ASN A 29 8.10 3.32 -6.22
CA ASN A 29 9.19 3.27 -7.20
C ASN A 29 8.77 3.92 -8.54
N LYS A 30 9.65 3.91 -9.54
CA LYS A 30 9.38 4.47 -10.89
C LYS A 30 8.20 3.84 -11.64
N ASN A 31 7.83 2.61 -11.28
CA ASN A 31 6.69 1.89 -11.84
C ASN A 31 5.40 2.15 -11.05
N ASN A 32 5.47 2.99 -10.01
CA ASN A 32 4.39 3.26 -9.08
C ASN A 32 3.98 2.05 -8.22
N ASP A 33 4.93 1.13 -7.97
CA ASP A 33 4.79 0.05 -6.99
C ASP A 33 5.36 0.49 -5.63
N PRO A 34 4.75 0.11 -4.49
CA PRO A 34 5.35 0.39 -3.19
C PRO A 34 6.68 -0.36 -3.05
N SER A 35 7.76 0.31 -2.65
CA SER A 35 9.10 -0.29 -2.55
C SER A 35 9.17 -1.46 -1.57
N SER A 36 8.30 -1.43 -0.56
CA SER A 36 8.13 -2.49 0.42
C SER A 36 6.69 -2.56 0.89
N ALA A 37 6.28 -3.73 1.38
CA ALA A 37 4.96 -3.95 1.96
C ALA A 37 5.04 -4.85 3.19
N ASN A 38 4.25 -4.50 4.21
CA ASN A 38 4.01 -5.34 5.37
C ASN A 38 2.65 -6.01 5.24
N ILE A 39 2.63 -7.34 5.18
CA ILE A 39 1.41 -8.15 5.05
C ILE A 39 1.16 -8.88 6.35
N GLY A 40 -0.01 -8.66 6.97
CA GLY A 40 -0.43 -9.43 8.14
C GLY A 40 -0.85 -10.84 7.73
N VAL A 41 -0.21 -11.85 8.35
CA VAL A 41 -0.55 -13.25 8.21
C VAL A 41 -1.48 -13.64 9.36
N TYR A 42 -2.58 -14.32 9.02
CA TYR A 42 -3.59 -14.76 9.97
C TYR A 42 -3.83 -16.26 9.84
N THR A 43 -4.01 -16.94 10.96
CA THR A 43 -4.42 -18.34 11.01
C THR A 43 -5.84 -18.45 11.53
N PHE A 44 -6.59 -19.45 11.08
CA PHE A 44 -7.95 -19.69 11.58
C PHE A 44 -7.90 -20.52 12.86
N ASP A 45 -8.58 -20.06 13.91
CA ASP A 45 -8.74 -20.80 15.15
C ASP A 45 -9.79 -21.92 15.04
N LYS A 46 -10.01 -22.64 16.15
CA LYS A 46 -11.01 -23.72 16.25
C LYS A 46 -12.45 -23.27 15.97
N ASP A 47 -12.74 -21.98 16.11
CA ASP A 47 -14.05 -21.39 15.87
C ASP A 47 -14.13 -20.76 14.46
N ASN A 48 -13.14 -21.04 13.60
CA ASN A 48 -12.98 -20.51 12.25
C ASN A 48 -12.91 -18.97 12.22
N LYS A 49 -12.24 -18.37 13.22
CA LYS A 49 -11.95 -16.93 13.25
C LYS A 49 -10.50 -16.64 12.91
N PRO A 50 -10.21 -15.57 12.15
CA PRO A 50 -8.85 -15.17 11.86
C PRO A 50 -8.18 -14.62 13.13
N VAL A 51 -7.04 -15.19 13.49
CA VAL A 51 -6.17 -14.75 14.58
C VAL A 51 -4.87 -14.27 13.97
N PHE A 52 -4.41 -13.09 14.39
CA PHE A 52 -3.14 -12.53 13.94
C PHE A 52 -2.00 -13.46 14.37
N ASP A 53 -1.16 -13.84 13.42
CA ASP A 53 0.00 -14.70 13.65
C ASP A 53 1.28 -13.86 13.65
N HIS A 54 1.63 -13.28 12.49
CA HIS A 54 2.77 -12.40 12.35
C HIS A 54 2.59 -11.45 11.17
N THR A 55 3.55 -10.54 11.00
CA THR A 55 3.67 -9.70 9.80
C THR A 55 4.83 -10.20 8.95
N GLN A 56 4.58 -10.39 7.66
CA GLN A 56 5.62 -10.67 6.66
C GLN A 56 5.94 -9.38 5.90
N SER A 57 7.19 -8.94 5.94
CA SER A 57 7.69 -7.86 5.09
C SER A 57 8.23 -8.42 3.78
N GLY A 58 8.08 -7.67 2.70
CA GLY A 58 8.70 -7.96 1.41
C GLY A 58 9.04 -6.67 0.67
N ASP A 59 10.15 -6.71 -0.06
CA ASP A 59 10.62 -5.61 -0.90
C ASP A 59 10.38 -5.95 -2.37
N VAL A 60 10.11 -4.93 -3.18
CA VAL A 60 10.07 -5.09 -4.64
C VAL A 60 11.51 -5.33 -5.12
N PRO A 61 11.80 -6.43 -5.85
CA PRO A 61 13.14 -6.67 -6.37
C PRO A 61 13.65 -5.48 -7.19
N THR A 62 14.86 -5.05 -6.90
CA THR A 62 15.59 -4.08 -7.71
C THR A 62 16.51 -4.84 -8.65
N ASP A 63 16.35 -4.65 -9.97
CA ASP A 63 17.31 -5.11 -10.98
C ASP A 63 18.73 -4.55 -10.72
#